data_AF-A0A532EKA7-F1
#
_entry.id   AF-A0A532EKA7-F1
#
_cell.length_a   1.000
_cell.length_b   1.000
_cell.length_c   1.000
_cell.angle_alpha   90.00
_cell.angle_beta   90.00
_cell.angle_gamma   90.00
#
_symmetry.space_group_name_H-M   'P 1'
#
loop_
_entity.id
_entity.type
_entity.pdbx_description
1 polymer ?
#
loop_
_entity_poly.entity_id
_entity_poly.type
_entity_poly.pdbx_seq_one_letter_code
_entity_poly.pdbx_strand_id
1 'polypeptide(L)'
;MLQDADALPQLIGEYRPVDQWQVHINKLFYRFRGDQVRRFYQTFASADYRLAHALAADYFEKVRKRDAAHTSKTQHSALSTESLTVMELGPGNGNLAACFLSHLQVLDKDQAVYPRVRYVLVDWEQEVLDTALTHPGLASHRDRVELLRGTVDRLDAVADGTVDRIICNELWNDLPTKLMSRQASDIEEEFMRPNVSESAHAKISDWAAFVRSFDAMDAETLKQFPPFLDDLVWEREYNRGYGDKSSRHIDGRGQAPGGGIQCHLKSFNHRNRFLVLTCSAS
;
A
#
# COMPACT_ATOMS: atom_id res chain seq x y z
N MET A 1 5.51 39.58 4.99
CA MET A 1 4.78 39.33 3.74
C MET A 1 3.46 38.70 4.12
N LEU A 2 2.35 39.35 3.81
CA LEU A 2 1.01 38.76 3.97
C LEU A 2 0.91 37.63 2.96
N GLN A 3 0.62 36.41 3.41
CA GLN A 3 0.14 35.35 2.52
C GLN A 3 -1.17 35.84 1.92
N ASP A 4 -1.24 35.94 0.60
CA ASP A 4 -2.46 36.32 -0.09
C ASP A 4 -3.48 35.19 0.14
N ALA A 5 -4.53 35.48 0.89
CA ALA A 5 -5.53 34.48 1.27
C ALA A 5 -6.38 33.99 0.07
N ASP A 6 -6.26 34.68 -1.07
CA ASP A 6 -6.95 34.41 -2.33
C ASP A 6 -6.09 33.67 -3.38
N ALA A 7 -4.86 33.29 -3.03
CA ALA A 7 -3.95 32.51 -3.86
C ALA A 7 -4.49 31.09 -4.12
N LEU A 8 -5.05 30.87 -5.32
CA LEU A 8 -5.60 29.56 -5.70
C LEU A 8 -4.46 28.55 -5.89
N PRO A 9 -4.58 27.34 -5.31
CA PRO A 9 -3.57 26.31 -5.50
C PRO A 9 -3.48 25.90 -6.98
N GLN A 10 -2.27 25.61 -7.46
CA GLN A 10 -2.01 25.31 -8.86
C GLN A 10 -2.31 23.86 -9.18
N LEU A 11 -3.09 23.65 -10.25
CA LEU A 11 -3.66 22.36 -10.61
C LEU A 11 -2.59 21.42 -11.18
N ILE A 12 -2.45 20.24 -10.59
CA ILE A 12 -1.54 19.21 -11.13
C ILE A 12 -2.26 17.99 -11.71
N GLY A 13 -3.54 17.82 -11.40
CA GLY A 13 -4.35 16.72 -11.91
C GLY A 13 -5.83 17.08 -12.01
N GLU A 14 -6.64 16.13 -12.47
CA GLU A 14 -8.09 16.26 -12.58
C GLU A 14 -8.81 15.71 -11.34
N TYR A 15 -10.13 15.93 -11.27
CA TYR A 15 -10.95 15.22 -10.29
C TYR A 15 -11.03 13.73 -10.65
N ARG A 16 -10.65 12.87 -9.70
CA ARG A 16 -10.77 11.41 -9.79
C ARG A 16 -11.19 10.83 -8.44
N PRO A 17 -11.78 9.62 -8.42
CA PRO A 17 -12.05 8.91 -7.18
C PRO A 17 -10.81 8.81 -6.27
N VAL A 18 -11.04 8.86 -4.95
CA VAL A 18 -9.98 8.83 -3.93
C VAL A 18 -9.04 7.63 -4.10
N ASP A 19 -9.59 6.44 -4.38
CA ASP A 19 -8.83 5.21 -4.58
C ASP A 19 -7.85 5.30 -5.76
N GLN A 20 -8.24 5.97 -6.85
CA GLN A 20 -7.35 6.19 -8.00
C GLN A 20 -6.17 7.11 -7.64
N TRP A 21 -6.43 8.19 -6.89
CA TRP A 21 -5.35 9.05 -6.42
C TRP A 21 -4.47 8.38 -5.38
N GLN A 22 -5.03 7.51 -4.53
CA GLN A 22 -4.24 6.68 -3.61
C GLN A 22 -3.26 5.78 -4.38
N VAL A 23 -3.71 5.06 -5.42
CA VAL A 23 -2.81 4.26 -6.29
C VAL A 23 -1.68 5.12 -6.85
N HIS A 24 -2.03 6.28 -7.40
CA HIS A 24 -1.07 7.17 -8.06
C HIS A 24 0.00 7.69 -7.10
N ILE A 25 -0.43 8.19 -5.94
CA ILE A 25 0.46 8.76 -4.93
C ILE A 25 1.27 7.69 -4.23
N ASN A 26 0.69 6.52 -3.93
CA ASN A 26 1.44 5.41 -3.35
C ASN A 26 2.57 5.00 -4.29
N LYS A 27 2.29 4.84 -5.60
CA LYS A 27 3.33 4.51 -6.59
C LYS A 27 4.47 5.52 -6.60
N LEU A 28 4.14 6.82 -6.61
CA LEU A 28 5.15 7.87 -6.53
C LEU A 28 5.92 7.79 -5.20
N PHE A 29 5.23 7.66 -4.07
CA PHE A 29 5.85 7.58 -2.75
C PHE A 29 6.87 6.44 -2.67
N TYR A 30 6.50 5.23 -3.10
CA TYR A 30 7.39 4.07 -3.10
C TYR A 30 8.63 4.30 -3.98
N ARG A 31 8.46 4.86 -5.18
CA ARG A 31 9.59 5.13 -6.10
C ARG A 31 10.47 6.31 -5.67
N PHE A 32 9.91 7.29 -4.99
CA PHE A 32 10.63 8.45 -4.46
C PHE A 32 11.44 8.11 -3.23
N ARG A 33 10.89 7.23 -2.40
CA ARG A 33 11.43 6.96 -1.06
C ARG A 33 12.00 5.56 -0.94
N GLY A 34 12.20 4.79 -2.02
CA GLY A 34 12.56 3.36 -2.02
C GLY A 34 13.52 2.92 -0.91
N ASP A 35 14.67 3.59 -0.78
CA ASP A 35 15.70 3.33 0.24
C ASP A 35 15.33 3.85 1.64
N GLN A 36 14.48 4.88 1.72
CA GLN A 36 13.99 5.53 2.93
C GLN A 36 12.59 5.10 3.36
N VAL A 37 11.88 4.21 2.65
CA VAL A 37 10.52 3.72 2.99
C VAL A 37 10.49 3.26 4.44
N ARG A 38 11.60 2.69 4.92
CA ARG A 38 11.82 2.22 6.29
C ARG A 38 11.82 3.31 7.37
N ARG A 39 12.15 4.56 7.04
CA ARG A 39 12.02 5.70 7.96
C ARG A 39 10.55 6.06 8.17
N PHE A 40 9.67 5.70 7.22
CA PHE A 40 8.26 6.02 7.25
C PHE A 40 7.41 4.82 7.74
N TYR A 41 7.79 3.60 7.37
CA TYR A 41 7.13 2.36 7.75
C TYR A 41 8.05 1.46 8.57
N GLN A 42 7.92 1.55 9.88
CA GLN A 42 8.41 0.52 10.80
C GLN A 42 7.18 -0.30 11.23
N THR A 43 6.98 -1.43 10.55
CA THR A 43 5.91 -2.40 10.84
C THR A 43 6.34 -3.34 11.96
N PHE A 44 5.40 -3.96 12.67
CA PHE A 44 5.75 -4.96 13.70
C PHE A 44 6.60 -6.09 13.12
N ALA A 45 6.26 -6.54 11.91
CA ALA A 45 6.99 -7.57 11.15
C ALA A 45 8.42 -7.16 10.78
N SER A 46 8.67 -5.88 10.52
CA SER A 46 9.99 -5.38 10.12
C SER A 46 10.96 -5.21 11.28
N ALA A 47 10.44 -5.02 12.50
CA ALA A 47 11.22 -4.61 13.67
C ALA A 47 11.37 -5.69 14.74
N ASP A 48 10.49 -6.70 14.76
CA ASP A 48 10.44 -7.69 15.84
C ASP A 48 10.19 -9.11 15.29
N TYR A 49 10.95 -10.08 15.78
CA TYR A 49 10.90 -11.47 15.34
C TYR A 49 9.69 -12.24 15.89
N ARG A 50 9.04 -11.75 16.96
CA ARG A 50 8.02 -12.51 17.70
C ARG A 50 6.81 -12.84 16.85
N LEU A 51 6.38 -11.94 15.96
CA LEU A 51 5.29 -12.21 15.03
C LEU A 51 5.65 -13.36 14.09
N ALA A 52 6.82 -13.32 13.48
CA ALA A 52 7.30 -14.36 12.58
C ALA A 52 7.45 -15.72 13.30
N HIS A 53 7.94 -15.73 14.54
CA HIS A 53 8.02 -16.94 15.35
C HIS A 53 6.64 -17.53 15.65
N ALA A 54 5.68 -16.69 16.05
CA ALA A 54 4.31 -17.13 16.32
C ALA A 54 3.65 -17.72 15.06
N LEU A 55 3.84 -17.07 13.90
CA LEU A 55 3.36 -17.56 12.60
C LEU A 55 4.01 -18.89 12.21
N ALA A 56 5.32 -19.05 12.40
CA ALA A 56 6.04 -20.28 12.11
C ALA A 56 5.59 -21.45 13.01
N ALA A 57 5.38 -21.19 14.30
CA ALA A 57 4.87 -22.19 15.24
C ALA A 57 3.44 -22.63 14.89
N ASP A 58 2.53 -21.68 14.63
CA ASP A 58 1.17 -21.97 14.17
C ASP A 58 1.16 -22.79 12.88
N TYR A 59 2.02 -22.42 11.92
CA TYR A 59 2.14 -23.10 10.65
C TYR A 59 2.63 -24.54 10.81
N PHE A 60 3.71 -24.74 11.57
CA PHE A 60 4.28 -26.06 11.84
C PHE A 60 3.23 -27.02 12.43
N GLU A 61 2.54 -26.59 13.50
CA GLU A 61 1.51 -27.39 14.16
C GLU A 61 0.37 -27.77 13.21
N LYS A 62 -0.09 -26.82 12.40
CA LYS A 62 -1.17 -27.07 11.41
C LYS A 62 -0.76 -28.10 10.36
N VAL A 63 0.44 -27.97 9.80
CA VAL A 63 0.96 -28.93 8.80
C VAL A 63 1.10 -30.32 9.43
N ARG A 64 1.68 -30.43 10.62
CA ARG A 64 1.84 -31.71 11.33
C ARG A 64 0.50 -32.38 11.62
N LYS A 65 -0.47 -31.62 12.13
CA LYS A 65 -1.82 -32.13 12.39
C LYS A 65 -2.50 -32.63 11.12
N ARG A 66 -2.35 -31.89 10.01
CA ARG A 66 -2.89 -32.28 8.70
C ARG A 66 -2.24 -33.57 8.20
N ASP A 67 -0.90 -33.65 8.21
CA ASP A 67 -0.17 -34.83 7.74
C ASP A 67 -0.54 -36.09 8.54
N ALA A 68 -0.68 -35.97 9.88
CA ALA A 68 -1.13 -37.06 10.74
C ALA A 68 -2.57 -37.52 10.39
N ALA A 69 -3.48 -36.59 10.14
CA ALA A 69 -4.84 -36.91 9.75
C ALA A 69 -4.92 -37.62 8.39
N HIS A 70 -4.08 -37.24 7.41
CA HIS A 70 -4.02 -37.93 6.11
C HIS A 70 -3.43 -39.34 6.21
N THR A 71 -2.45 -39.54 7.07
CA THR A 71 -1.83 -40.85 7.31
C THR A 71 -2.84 -41.84 7.90
N SER A 72 -3.78 -41.37 8.72
CA SER A 72 -4.83 -42.21 9.32
C SER A 72 -5.93 -42.66 8.34
N LYS A 73 -6.11 -41.96 7.20
CA LYS A 73 -7.18 -42.22 6.22
C LYS A 73 -6.76 -43.04 5.02
N THR A 74 -5.46 -43.16 4.76
CA THR A 74 -4.92 -43.80 3.56
C THR A 74 -3.96 -44.90 4.02
N GLN A 75 -4.40 -46.16 4.03
CA GLN A 75 -3.64 -47.30 4.57
C GLN A 75 -2.36 -47.65 3.79
N HIS A 76 -1.95 -46.87 2.80
CA HIS A 76 -0.65 -47.00 2.17
C HIS A 76 -0.11 -45.64 1.74
N SER A 77 1.21 -45.48 1.95
CA SER A 77 2.15 -44.64 1.20
C SER A 77 2.51 -43.25 1.76
N ALA A 78 3.77 -43.17 2.20
CA ALA A 78 4.70 -42.04 2.19
C ALA A 78 4.28 -40.75 2.94
N LEU A 79 5.18 -40.24 3.78
CA LEU A 79 5.20 -38.82 4.16
C LEU A 79 4.98 -38.00 2.88
N SER A 80 3.92 -37.20 2.84
CA SER A 80 3.60 -36.33 1.71
C SER A 80 4.85 -35.54 1.32
N THR A 81 5.44 -35.86 0.17
CA THR A 81 6.57 -35.13 -0.42
C THR A 81 6.11 -33.86 -1.14
N GLU A 82 4.82 -33.52 -1.05
CA GLU A 82 4.26 -32.34 -1.66
C GLU A 82 4.93 -31.08 -1.09
N SER A 83 5.32 -30.21 -2.03
CA SER A 83 5.88 -28.90 -1.72
C SER A 83 4.83 -28.05 -1.00
N LEU A 84 5.29 -27.31 0.00
CA LEU A 84 4.46 -26.46 0.84
C LEU A 84 4.77 -24.99 0.50
N THR A 85 3.97 -24.41 -0.40
CA THR A 85 4.16 -23.00 -0.80
C THR A 85 3.63 -22.06 0.27
N VAL A 86 4.51 -21.28 0.90
CA VAL A 86 4.17 -20.15 1.77
C VAL A 86 4.39 -18.87 0.97
N MET A 87 3.35 -18.07 0.81
CA MET A 87 3.39 -16.84 0.02
C MET A 87 3.22 -15.62 0.93
N GLU A 88 4.17 -14.68 0.87
CA GLU A 88 4.12 -13.42 1.60
C GLU A 88 3.83 -12.28 0.63
N LEU A 89 2.70 -11.61 0.81
CA LEU A 89 2.30 -10.44 0.04
C LEU A 89 2.79 -9.17 0.76
N GLY A 90 3.60 -8.36 0.10
CA GLY A 90 4.23 -7.17 0.67
C GLY A 90 5.32 -7.51 1.70
N PRO A 91 6.43 -8.15 1.28
CA PRO A 91 7.47 -8.65 2.18
C PRO A 91 8.31 -7.56 2.86
N GLY A 92 8.18 -6.31 2.39
CA GLY A 92 8.90 -5.16 2.93
C GLY A 92 10.42 -5.37 2.90
N ASN A 93 11.04 -5.53 4.08
CA ASN A 93 12.49 -5.73 4.20
C ASN A 93 12.94 -7.18 4.26
N GLY A 94 12.01 -8.15 4.17
CA GLY A 94 12.30 -9.59 4.26
C GLY A 94 12.54 -10.12 5.68
N ASN A 95 12.40 -9.29 6.72
CA ASN A 95 12.62 -9.72 8.11
C ASN A 95 11.62 -10.80 8.56
N LEU A 96 10.35 -10.67 8.18
CA LEU A 96 9.33 -11.67 8.51
C LEU A 96 9.70 -13.02 7.92
N ALA A 97 9.95 -13.08 6.60
CA ALA A 97 10.41 -14.30 5.92
C ALA A 97 11.65 -14.91 6.58
N ALA A 98 12.65 -14.08 6.91
CA ALA A 98 13.88 -14.52 7.57
C ALA A 98 13.60 -15.20 8.91
N CYS A 99 12.92 -14.49 9.81
CA CYS A 99 12.60 -14.98 11.14
C CYS A 99 11.65 -16.19 11.08
N PHE A 100 10.72 -16.22 10.14
CA PHE A 100 9.79 -17.33 9.95
C PHE A 100 10.55 -18.60 9.55
N LEU A 101 11.38 -18.53 8.51
CA LEU A 101 12.12 -19.68 7.99
C LEU A 101 13.14 -20.21 9.00
N SER A 102 13.89 -19.30 9.64
CA SER A 102 14.83 -19.67 10.70
C SER A 102 14.13 -20.35 11.87
N HIS A 103 13.00 -19.82 12.34
CA HIS A 103 12.28 -20.41 13.46
C HIS A 103 11.63 -21.75 13.09
N LEU A 104 11.06 -21.86 11.88
CA LEU A 104 10.49 -23.10 11.38
C LEU A 104 11.55 -24.21 11.29
N GLN A 105 12.76 -23.89 10.82
CA GLN A 105 13.88 -24.83 10.79
C GLN A 105 14.27 -25.31 12.20
N VAL A 106 14.19 -24.43 13.21
CA VAL A 106 14.47 -24.78 14.61
C VAL A 106 13.39 -25.71 15.17
N LEU A 107 12.11 -25.48 14.86
CA LEU A 107 10.99 -26.30 15.32
C LEU A 107 10.99 -27.70 14.69
N ASP A 108 11.30 -27.80 13.40
CA ASP A 108 11.21 -29.03 12.63
C ASP A 108 12.43 -29.96 12.81
N LYS A 109 12.56 -30.53 14.02
CA LYS A 109 13.65 -31.45 14.36
C LYS A 109 13.71 -32.70 13.47
N ASP A 110 12.54 -33.17 13.04
CA ASP A 110 12.41 -34.38 12.22
C ASP A 110 12.51 -34.10 10.72
N GLN A 111 12.76 -32.84 10.31
CA GLN A 111 12.93 -32.43 8.91
C GLN A 111 11.74 -32.81 8.02
N ALA A 112 10.53 -32.73 8.57
CA ALA A 112 9.33 -33.22 7.92
C ALA A 112 8.45 -32.11 7.31
N VAL A 113 8.73 -30.85 7.63
CA VAL A 113 8.00 -29.67 7.14
C VAL A 113 8.95 -28.71 6.42
N TYR A 114 9.98 -28.21 7.10
CA TYR A 114 10.89 -27.18 6.61
C TYR A 114 11.56 -27.55 5.27
N PRO A 115 12.02 -28.78 5.00
CA PRO A 115 12.60 -29.14 3.70
C PRO A 115 11.62 -29.08 2.52
N ARG A 116 10.31 -29.12 2.78
CA ARG A 116 9.27 -29.04 1.73
C ARG A 116 8.84 -27.61 1.45
N VAL A 117 9.24 -26.66 2.29
CA VAL A 117 8.79 -25.27 2.18
C VAL A 117 9.43 -24.60 0.97
N ARG A 118 8.56 -24.01 0.15
CA ARG A 118 8.89 -23.02 -0.87
C ARG A 118 8.30 -21.69 -0.42
N TYR A 119 9.14 -20.69 -0.18
CA TYR A 119 8.72 -19.37 0.31
C TYR A 119 8.73 -18.37 -0.83
N VAL A 120 7.58 -17.75 -1.13
CA VAL A 120 7.43 -16.82 -2.26
C VAL A 120 7.20 -15.41 -1.73
N LEU A 121 8.10 -14.50 -2.05
CA LEU A 121 7.98 -13.08 -1.77
C LEU A 121 7.28 -12.39 -2.94
N VAL A 122 6.17 -11.71 -2.67
CA VAL A 122 5.36 -11.05 -3.70
C VAL A 122 5.28 -9.54 -3.45
N ASP A 123 5.73 -8.77 -4.42
CA ASP A 123 5.60 -7.31 -4.43
C ASP A 123 5.51 -6.81 -5.88
N TRP A 124 4.94 -5.63 -6.07
CA TRP A 124 4.79 -5.05 -7.41
C TRP A 124 6.04 -4.29 -7.84
N GLU A 125 6.87 -3.85 -6.89
CA GLU A 125 8.17 -3.23 -7.13
C GLU A 125 9.35 -4.19 -6.96
N GLN A 126 10.12 -4.37 -8.04
CA GLN A 126 11.25 -5.29 -8.07
C GLN A 126 12.35 -4.89 -7.07
N GLU A 127 12.59 -3.60 -6.89
CA GLU A 127 13.60 -3.09 -5.96
C GLU A 127 13.30 -3.48 -4.50
N VAL A 128 12.01 -3.54 -4.13
CA VAL A 128 11.58 -4.03 -2.81
C VAL A 128 11.90 -5.51 -2.67
N LEU A 129 11.62 -6.33 -3.68
CA LEU A 129 11.92 -7.76 -3.70
C LEU A 129 13.42 -8.03 -3.60
N ASP A 130 14.22 -7.34 -4.42
CA ASP A 130 15.67 -7.47 -4.44
C ASP A 130 16.25 -7.10 -3.07
N THR A 131 15.78 -5.99 -2.49
CA THR A 131 16.17 -5.53 -1.17
C THR A 131 15.78 -6.52 -0.07
N ALA A 132 14.54 -7.02 -0.10
CA ALA A 132 14.07 -8.03 0.86
C ALA A 132 14.93 -9.29 0.78
N LEU A 133 15.27 -9.73 -0.43
CA LEU A 133 16.14 -10.87 -0.62
C LEU A 133 17.48 -10.63 0.06
N THR A 134 18.11 -9.46 -0.05
CA THR A 134 19.42 -9.19 0.60
C THR A 134 19.43 -9.27 2.14
N HIS A 135 18.28 -9.44 2.81
CA HIS A 135 18.22 -9.56 4.27
C HIS A 135 19.18 -10.65 4.79
N PRO A 136 20.09 -10.34 5.74
CA PRO A 136 21.12 -11.29 6.20
C PRO A 136 20.55 -12.61 6.73
N GLY A 137 19.42 -12.55 7.43
CA GLY A 137 18.75 -13.74 7.97
C GLY A 137 18.17 -14.68 6.90
N LEU A 138 18.05 -14.25 5.64
CA LEU A 138 17.62 -15.12 4.54
C LEU A 138 18.81 -15.83 3.85
N ALA A 139 20.06 -15.52 4.19
CA ALA A 139 21.23 -16.08 3.51
C ALA A 139 21.26 -17.61 3.54
N SER A 140 20.92 -18.22 4.69
CA SER A 140 20.84 -19.68 4.87
C SER A 140 19.60 -20.33 4.25
N HIS A 141 18.69 -19.54 3.70
CA HIS A 141 17.39 -20.00 3.18
C HIS A 141 17.19 -19.66 1.70
N ARG A 142 18.21 -19.13 1.02
CA ARG A 142 18.15 -18.61 -0.36
C ARG A 142 17.56 -19.59 -1.36
N ASP A 143 17.90 -20.86 -1.25
CA ASP A 143 17.45 -21.93 -2.12
C ASP A 143 15.95 -22.27 -1.96
N ARG A 144 15.28 -21.70 -0.95
CA ARG A 144 13.84 -21.85 -0.71
C ARG A 144 13.04 -20.61 -1.02
N VAL A 145 13.70 -19.48 -1.28
CA VAL A 145 13.05 -18.18 -1.47
C VAL A 145 12.96 -17.88 -2.95
N GLU A 146 11.75 -17.65 -3.43
CA GLU A 146 11.47 -17.18 -4.77
C GLU A 146 10.87 -15.78 -4.74
N LEU A 147 11.14 -15.01 -5.79
CA LEU A 147 10.58 -13.68 -5.98
C LEU A 147 9.51 -13.75 -7.06
N LEU A 148 8.34 -13.18 -6.78
CA LEU A 148 7.27 -13.04 -7.74
C LEU A 148 6.88 -11.56 -7.81
N ARG A 149 7.15 -10.94 -8.95
CA ARG A 149 6.66 -9.57 -9.19
C ARG A 149 5.18 -9.62 -9.56
N GLY A 150 4.33 -9.07 -8.71
CA GLY A 150 2.88 -9.11 -8.88
C GLY A 150 2.14 -8.21 -7.89
N THR A 151 0.83 -8.08 -8.07
CA THR A 151 -0.05 -7.32 -7.17
C THR A 151 -1.07 -8.26 -6.53
N VAL A 152 -1.66 -7.86 -5.41
CA VAL A 152 -2.65 -8.69 -4.67
C VAL A 152 -3.85 -9.07 -5.55
N ASP A 153 -4.24 -8.18 -6.46
CA ASP A 153 -5.34 -8.37 -7.40
C ASP A 153 -4.96 -9.16 -8.66
N ARG A 154 -3.65 -9.43 -8.89
CA ARG A 154 -3.16 -10.13 -10.07
C ARG A 154 -1.98 -11.05 -9.73
N LEU A 155 -2.31 -12.30 -9.42
CA LEU A 155 -1.37 -13.39 -9.18
C LEU A 155 -1.43 -14.45 -10.28
N ASP A 156 -1.45 -14.02 -11.55
CA ASP A 156 -1.66 -14.87 -12.74
C ASP A 156 -0.67 -16.04 -12.84
N ALA A 157 0.52 -15.92 -12.21
CA ALA A 157 1.55 -16.95 -12.17
C ALA A 157 1.36 -18.02 -11.07
N VAL A 158 0.33 -17.88 -10.24
CA VAL A 158 0.03 -18.79 -9.11
C VAL A 158 -1.23 -19.58 -9.44
N ALA A 159 -1.09 -20.89 -9.61
CA ALA A 159 -2.23 -21.75 -9.91
C ALA A 159 -3.13 -21.97 -8.69
N ASP A 160 -4.42 -22.15 -8.93
CA ASP A 160 -5.41 -22.39 -7.87
C ASP A 160 -5.05 -23.61 -7.01
N GLY A 161 -5.26 -23.48 -5.71
CA GLY A 161 -5.03 -24.57 -4.74
C GLY A 161 -3.55 -24.93 -4.50
N THR A 162 -2.59 -24.19 -5.07
CA THR A 162 -1.15 -24.50 -4.93
C THR A 162 -0.46 -23.82 -3.74
N VAL A 163 -1.12 -22.83 -3.13
CA VAL A 163 -0.59 -22.10 -1.97
C VAL A 163 -1.10 -22.72 -0.67
N ASP A 164 -0.18 -23.12 0.19
CA ASP A 164 -0.49 -23.71 1.48
C ASP A 164 -0.83 -22.64 2.54
N ARG A 165 -0.10 -21.52 2.51
CA ARG A 165 -0.29 -20.40 3.43
C ARG A 165 -0.03 -19.07 2.74
N ILE A 166 -0.94 -18.13 2.95
CA ILE A 166 -0.74 -16.72 2.60
C ILE A 166 -0.45 -15.94 3.88
N ILE A 167 0.59 -15.12 3.86
CA ILE A 167 0.95 -14.16 4.89
C ILE A 167 0.80 -12.76 4.28
N CYS A 168 0.07 -11.90 4.98
CA CYS A 168 -0.28 -10.57 4.50
C CYS A 168 -0.30 -9.62 5.69
N ASN A 169 0.88 -9.12 6.09
CA ASN A 169 1.02 -8.25 7.26
C ASN A 169 0.97 -6.77 6.84
N GLU A 170 0.03 -6.02 7.40
CA GLU A 170 -0.15 -4.56 7.18
C GLU A 170 -0.43 -4.12 5.73
N LEU A 171 -0.43 -5.03 4.75
CA LEU A 171 -0.71 -4.73 3.35
C LEU A 171 -2.13 -4.20 3.11
N TRP A 172 -3.14 -4.72 3.81
CA TRP A 172 -4.54 -4.31 3.64
C TRP A 172 -4.77 -2.82 3.89
N ASN A 173 -3.94 -2.20 4.74
CA ASN A 173 -4.02 -0.78 5.05
C ASN A 173 -3.50 0.10 3.91
N ASP A 174 -2.72 -0.47 3.00
CA ASP A 174 -2.12 0.24 1.86
C ASP A 174 -2.90 0.03 0.55
N LEU A 175 -3.89 -0.87 0.56
CA LEU A 175 -4.72 -1.10 -0.61
C LEU A 175 -5.65 0.08 -0.91
N PRO A 176 -5.87 0.40 -2.19
CA PRO A 176 -6.78 1.47 -2.61
C PRO A 176 -8.17 1.29 -2.02
N THR A 177 -8.68 2.30 -1.34
CA THR A 177 -9.98 2.26 -0.69
C THR A 177 -10.90 3.33 -1.24
N LYS A 178 -12.11 2.93 -1.67
CA LYS A 178 -13.15 3.87 -2.05
C LYS A 178 -13.65 4.64 -0.84
N LEU A 179 -13.77 5.95 -1.00
CA LEU A 179 -14.39 6.79 0.01
C LEU A 179 -15.81 7.12 -0.42
N MET A 180 -16.77 6.75 0.43
CA MET A 180 -18.19 6.97 0.20
C MET A 180 -18.71 7.95 1.26
N SER A 181 -19.41 8.99 0.83
CA SER A 181 -20.10 9.93 1.70
C SER A 181 -21.60 9.71 1.64
N ARG A 182 -22.27 9.84 2.79
CA ARG A 182 -23.72 9.79 2.87
C ARG A 182 -24.27 11.20 2.96
N GLN A 183 -25.06 11.61 1.98
CA GLN A 183 -25.80 12.86 2.00
C GLN A 183 -27.30 12.55 1.99
N ALA A 184 -27.97 12.78 3.12
CA ALA A 184 -29.37 12.42 3.33
C ALA A 184 -29.68 10.94 2.98
N SER A 185 -30.48 10.70 1.92
CA SER A 185 -30.83 9.35 1.44
C SER A 185 -29.79 8.73 0.53
N ASP A 186 -28.84 9.52 0.02
CA ASP A 186 -27.96 9.12 -1.07
C ASP A 186 -26.56 8.78 -0.55
N ILE A 187 -25.89 7.88 -1.28
CA ILE A 187 -24.50 7.48 -1.05
C ILE A 187 -23.73 7.85 -2.31
N GLU A 188 -22.77 8.74 -2.17
CA GLU A 188 -21.95 9.27 -3.27
C GLU A 188 -20.48 8.90 -3.05
N GLU A 189 -19.76 8.61 -4.13
CA GLU A 189 -18.31 8.43 -4.09
C GLU A 189 -17.62 9.80 -4.03
N GLU A 190 -16.60 9.93 -3.18
CA GLU A 190 -15.81 11.17 -3.08
C GLU A 190 -14.75 11.25 -4.19
N PHE A 191 -14.68 12.41 -4.83
CA PHE A 191 -13.67 12.73 -5.84
C PHE A 191 -12.71 13.75 -5.25
N MET A 192 -11.44 13.62 -5.60
CA MET A 192 -10.41 14.59 -5.21
C MET A 192 -9.58 15.02 -6.40
N ARG A 193 -8.93 16.17 -6.24
CA ARG A 193 -7.94 16.70 -7.15
C ARG A 193 -6.70 17.13 -6.37
N PRO A 194 -5.50 16.69 -6.78
CA PRO A 194 -4.26 17.18 -6.23
C PRO A 194 -3.90 18.53 -6.84
N ASN A 195 -3.35 19.39 -6.00
CA ASN A 195 -2.81 20.70 -6.34
C ASN A 195 -1.51 20.93 -5.57
N VAL A 196 -0.80 22.01 -5.87
CA VAL A 196 0.31 22.50 -5.03
C VAL A 196 0.06 23.94 -4.61
N SER A 197 0.64 24.35 -3.48
CA SER A 197 0.60 25.76 -3.07
C SER A 197 1.34 26.65 -4.09
N GLU A 198 0.98 27.93 -4.17
CA GLU A 198 1.71 28.89 -5.00
C GLU A 198 3.20 28.96 -4.63
N SER A 199 3.53 28.81 -3.35
CA SER A 199 4.92 28.84 -2.89
C SER A 199 5.74 27.63 -3.38
N ALA A 200 5.10 26.48 -3.57
CA ALA A 200 5.71 25.31 -4.20
C ALA A 200 5.79 25.49 -5.72
N HIS A 201 4.70 25.96 -6.35
CA HIS A 201 4.66 26.25 -7.79
C HIS A 201 5.76 27.23 -8.21
N ALA A 202 5.97 28.31 -7.46
CA ALA A 202 6.98 29.32 -7.78
C ALA A 202 8.43 28.78 -7.80
N LYS A 203 8.68 27.61 -7.19
CA LYS A 203 9.99 26.93 -7.19
C LYS A 203 10.15 25.99 -8.39
N ILE A 204 9.06 25.67 -9.11
CA ILE A 204 9.05 24.76 -10.24
C ILE A 204 9.23 25.58 -11.52
N SER A 205 10.41 25.46 -12.13
CA SER A 205 10.79 26.26 -13.31
C SER A 205 10.06 25.87 -14.59
N ASP A 206 9.75 24.58 -14.78
CA ASP A 206 8.98 24.06 -15.90
C ASP A 206 7.73 23.34 -15.40
N TRP A 207 6.66 24.11 -15.21
CA TRP A 207 5.39 23.59 -14.72
C TRP A 207 4.76 22.55 -15.67
N ALA A 208 4.84 22.78 -16.97
CA ALA A 208 4.23 21.89 -17.95
C ALA A 208 4.94 20.53 -17.99
N ALA A 209 6.27 20.51 -17.89
CA ALA A 209 7.02 19.27 -17.73
C ALA A 209 6.70 18.57 -16.40
N PHE A 210 6.62 19.32 -15.29
CA PHE A 210 6.25 18.77 -14.00
C PHE A 210 4.90 18.05 -14.04
N VAL A 211 3.85 18.70 -14.56
CA VAL A 211 2.49 18.12 -14.65
C VAL A 211 2.50 16.86 -15.54
N ARG A 212 3.15 16.90 -16.71
CA ARG A 212 3.26 15.72 -17.58
C ARG A 212 3.97 14.55 -16.89
N SER A 213 5.06 14.82 -16.17
CA SER A 213 5.79 13.81 -15.44
C SER A 213 5.01 13.28 -14.24
N PHE A 214 4.22 14.14 -13.57
CA PHE A 214 3.33 13.76 -12.48
C PHE A 214 2.25 12.80 -12.96
N ASP A 215 1.55 13.14 -14.05
CA ASP A 215 0.53 12.30 -14.68
C ASP A 215 1.10 10.96 -15.18
N ALA A 216 2.31 10.98 -15.75
CA ALA A 216 2.99 9.78 -16.23
C ALA A 216 3.57 8.91 -15.10
N MET A 217 3.52 9.35 -13.83
CA MET A 217 4.21 8.74 -12.69
C MET A 217 5.73 8.54 -12.96
N ASP A 218 6.33 9.47 -13.69
CA ASP A 218 7.75 9.43 -14.05
C ASP A 218 8.60 9.92 -12.88
N ALA A 219 8.88 9.00 -11.96
CA ALA A 219 9.61 9.30 -10.74
C ALA A 219 11.02 9.85 -10.99
N GLU A 220 11.70 9.42 -12.05
CA GLU A 220 13.07 9.85 -12.34
C GLU A 220 13.11 11.31 -12.79
N THR A 221 12.17 11.73 -13.65
CA THR A 221 12.05 13.14 -14.01
C THR A 221 11.52 13.97 -12.83
N LEU A 222 10.54 13.46 -12.07
CA LEU A 222 9.99 14.18 -10.93
C LEU A 222 11.01 14.44 -9.81
N LYS A 223 12.02 13.57 -9.63
CA LYS A 223 13.13 13.76 -8.68
C LYS A 223 14.02 14.98 -9.01
N GLN A 224 13.95 15.49 -10.24
CA GLN A 224 14.72 16.67 -10.67
C GLN A 224 14.05 18.00 -10.26
N PHE A 225 12.77 17.96 -9.88
CA PHE A 225 12.05 19.11 -9.37
C PHE A 225 12.24 19.24 -7.84
N PRO A 226 11.96 20.42 -7.25
CA PRO A 226 11.90 20.55 -5.80
C PRO A 226 10.98 19.51 -5.14
N PRO A 227 11.29 19.02 -3.93
CA PRO A 227 10.41 18.12 -3.20
C PRO A 227 9.01 18.73 -3.06
N PHE A 228 7.98 17.97 -3.47
CA PHE A 228 6.61 18.49 -3.56
C PHE A 228 5.57 17.60 -2.88
N LEU A 229 5.88 16.33 -2.59
CA LEU A 229 4.91 15.37 -2.04
C LEU A 229 4.30 15.86 -0.72
N ASP A 230 5.11 16.50 0.13
CA ASP A 230 4.67 17.05 1.42
C ASP A 230 3.90 18.38 1.26
N ASP A 231 3.97 19.02 0.09
CA ASP A 231 3.34 20.30 -0.25
C ASP A 231 2.04 20.12 -1.08
N LEU A 232 1.59 18.88 -1.29
CA LEU A 232 0.34 18.58 -1.99
C LEU A 232 -0.87 19.10 -1.20
N VAL A 233 -1.74 19.82 -1.91
CA VAL A 233 -3.02 20.33 -1.41
C VAL A 233 -4.14 19.58 -2.13
N TRP A 234 -5.07 18.99 -1.38
CA TRP A 234 -6.15 18.19 -1.94
C TRP A 234 -7.46 18.96 -1.89
N GLU A 235 -8.08 19.11 -3.06
CA GLU A 235 -9.42 19.66 -3.19
C GLU A 235 -10.42 18.52 -3.38
N ARG A 236 -11.59 18.62 -2.75
CA ARG A 236 -12.64 17.60 -2.83
C ARG A 236 -13.84 18.14 -3.60
N GLU A 237 -14.41 17.29 -4.42
CA GLU A 237 -15.69 17.54 -5.08
C GLU A 237 -16.66 16.41 -4.74
N TYR A 238 -17.90 16.80 -4.43
CA TYR A 238 -19.03 15.89 -4.36
C TYR A 238 -19.70 15.95 -5.73
N ASN A 239 -19.64 14.87 -6.49
CA ASN A 239 -20.32 14.80 -7.78
C ASN A 239 -21.83 14.90 -7.53
N ARG A 240 -22.38 16.11 -7.66
CA ARG A 240 -23.81 16.26 -7.97
C ARG A 240 -23.99 15.61 -9.33
N GLY A 241 -24.60 14.43 -9.37
CA GLY A 241 -24.72 13.61 -10.56
C GLY A 241 -25.15 14.39 -11.81
N TYR A 242 -24.70 13.90 -12.96
CA TYR A 242 -25.21 14.27 -14.28
C TYR A 242 -26.74 14.09 -14.31
N GLY A 243 -27.48 15.15 -14.00
CA GLY A 243 -28.94 15.11 -13.92
C GLY A 243 -29.53 16.35 -13.28
N ASP A 244 -29.45 17.48 -13.97
CA ASP A 244 -30.57 18.39 -14.25
C ASP A 244 -30.05 19.82 -14.52
N LYS A 245 -30.07 20.20 -15.80
CA LYS A 245 -29.97 21.59 -16.21
C LYS A 245 -31.34 22.25 -16.05
N SER A 246 -31.79 22.59 -14.84
CA SER A 246 -32.77 23.68 -14.66
C SER A 246 -33.15 23.96 -13.20
N SER A 247 -32.38 24.82 -12.52
CA SER A 247 -32.99 25.79 -11.60
C SER A 247 -31.97 26.83 -11.15
N ARG A 248 -31.95 27.98 -11.84
CA ARG A 248 -31.50 29.23 -11.23
C ARG A 248 -32.58 29.64 -10.24
N HIS A 249 -32.33 29.46 -8.94
CA HIS A 249 -33.05 30.20 -7.91
C HIS A 249 -32.14 31.34 -7.44
N ILE A 250 -32.53 32.55 -7.83
CA ILE A 250 -32.03 33.79 -7.25
C ILE A 250 -32.90 34.03 -6.03
N ASP A 251 -32.37 33.81 -4.84
CA ASP A 251 -32.91 34.43 -3.64
C ASP A 251 -31.95 35.52 -3.17
N GLY A 252 -32.39 36.75 -3.41
CA GLY A 252 -31.72 37.95 -2.94
C GLY A 252 -31.94 38.11 -1.44
N ARG A 253 -30.89 37.81 -0.66
CA ARG A 253 -30.38 38.66 0.44
C ARG A 253 -29.17 37.98 1.09
N GLY A 254 -27.98 38.47 0.70
CA GLY A 254 -26.81 38.63 1.56
C GLY A 254 -26.28 37.42 2.34
N GLN A 255 -25.56 36.52 1.66
CA GLN A 255 -24.29 35.96 2.14
C GLN A 255 -23.61 35.26 0.96
N ALA A 256 -22.34 35.58 0.72
CA ALA A 256 -21.56 34.97 -0.34
C ALA A 256 -21.40 33.46 -0.06
N PRO A 257 -21.68 32.55 -1.01
CA PRO A 257 -21.34 31.14 -0.88
C PRO A 257 -19.86 30.98 -1.26
N GLY A 258 -18.98 31.60 -0.47
CA GLY A 258 -17.54 31.42 -0.54
C GLY A 258 -17.13 30.58 0.66
N GLY A 259 -17.30 29.27 0.54
CA GLY A 259 -16.97 28.31 1.59
C GLY A 259 -16.36 27.08 0.98
N GLY A 260 -15.28 27.24 0.22
CA GLY A 260 -14.38 26.12 -0.05
C GLY A 260 -13.92 25.60 1.30
N ILE A 261 -14.33 24.40 1.67
CA ILE A 261 -13.77 23.74 2.84
C ILE A 261 -12.33 23.43 2.46
N GLN A 262 -11.40 24.26 2.92
CA GLN A 262 -9.99 23.94 2.90
C GLN A 262 -9.78 22.82 3.91
N CYS A 263 -9.98 21.59 3.46
CA CYS A 263 -9.55 20.42 4.20
C CYS A 263 -8.02 20.49 4.23
N HIS A 264 -7.45 20.90 5.36
CA HIS A 264 -6.08 20.54 5.64
C HIS A 264 -6.04 19.03 5.70
N LEU A 265 -5.58 18.41 4.61
CA LEU A 265 -4.91 17.13 4.74
C LEU A 265 -3.82 17.42 5.76
N LYS A 266 -3.95 16.90 6.99
CA LYS A 266 -2.85 16.98 7.93
C LYS A 266 -1.70 16.29 7.21
N SER A 267 -0.74 17.10 6.79
CA SER A 267 0.58 16.72 6.34
C SER A 267 1.00 15.45 7.06
N PHE A 268 1.69 14.57 6.32
CA PHE A 268 2.51 13.46 6.80
C PHE A 268 3.16 13.82 8.13
N ASN A 269 2.43 13.64 9.23
CA ASN A 269 2.90 14.00 10.54
C ASN A 269 3.63 12.77 11.00
N HIS A 270 4.89 12.90 11.40
CA HIS A 270 5.73 11.81 11.86
C HIS A 270 5.13 10.96 13.01
N ARG A 271 3.96 11.38 13.55
CA ARG A 271 3.16 10.66 14.55
C ARG A 271 1.94 9.89 14.00
N ASN A 272 1.41 10.22 12.81
CA ASN A 272 0.30 9.51 12.17
C ASN A 272 0.74 9.02 10.78
N ARG A 273 1.10 7.74 10.71
CA ARG A 273 1.78 7.09 9.57
C ARG A 273 0.86 6.69 8.41
N PHE A 274 -0.23 7.42 8.17
CA PHE A 274 -1.18 7.15 7.09
C PHE A 274 -1.79 8.43 6.54
N LEU A 275 -2.23 8.40 5.29
CA LEU A 275 -3.20 9.33 4.74
C LEU A 275 -4.57 9.08 5.41
N VAL A 276 -4.77 9.57 6.64
CA VAL A 276 -6.07 9.50 7.32
C VAL A 276 -6.86 10.76 6.97
N LEU A 277 -7.86 10.63 6.11
CA LEU A 277 -8.89 11.65 5.91
C LEU A 277 -9.76 11.69 7.17
N THR A 278 -9.45 12.60 8.10
CA THR A 278 -10.35 12.92 9.22
C THR A 278 -11.19 14.14 8.85
N CYS A 279 -12.50 13.97 8.77
CA CYS A 279 -13.44 15.09 8.71
C CYS A 279 -13.85 15.46 10.15
N SER A 280 -13.56 16.69 10.56
CA SER A 280 -14.21 17.30 11.72
C SER A 280 -15.31 18.23 11.23
N ALA A 281 -16.56 17.89 11.54
CA ALA A 281 -17.67 18.82 11.38
C ALA A 281 -17.51 19.96 12.40
N SER A 282 -17.63 21.20 11.94
CA SER A 282 -17.87 22.39 12.78
C SER A 282 -19.33 22.79 12.57
#